data_AF-D3G194-F1
#
_entry.id   AF-D3G194-F1
#
_cell.length_a   1.000
_cell.length_b   1.000
_cell.length_c   1.000
_cell.angle_alpha   90.00
_cell.angle_beta   90.00
_cell.angle_gamma   90.00
#
_symmetry.space_group_name_H-M   'P 1'
#
loop_
_entity.id
_entity.type
_entity.pdbx_description
1 polymer ?
#
loop_
_entity_poly.entity_id
_entity_poly.type
_entity_poly.pdbx_seq_one_letter_code
_entity_poly.pdbx_strand_id
1 'polypeptide(L)'
;MNEVVVPIDITAEEKEVLAILSKRQFMILVPAFLVSFGFVVFIPLPFLPTGIVITMKILFPLITMISACLLAFVHLDKYEQSFSDFLVTQYKFKRSQKVFYYW
;
A
#
# COMPACT_ATOMS: atom_id res chain seq x y z
N MET A 1 -25.99 14.15 -38.87
CA MET A 1 -26.01 12.91 -38.06
C MET A 1 -25.12 13.20 -36.86
N ASN A 2 -25.70 13.67 -35.76
CA ASN A 2 -24.92 14.01 -34.57
C ASN A 2 -24.63 12.71 -33.84
N GLU A 3 -23.37 12.26 -33.88
CA GLU A 3 -22.90 11.16 -33.06
C GLU A 3 -23.02 11.58 -31.60
N VAL A 4 -24.06 11.07 -30.94
CA VAL A 4 -24.19 11.14 -29.49
C VAL A 4 -23.07 10.25 -28.97
N VAL A 5 -21.97 10.86 -28.57
CA VAL A 5 -20.91 10.19 -27.83
C VAL A 5 -21.49 9.84 -26.47
N VAL A 6 -22.08 8.66 -26.39
CA VAL A 6 -22.49 8.06 -25.12
C VAL A 6 -21.19 7.79 -24.36
N PRO A 7 -20.99 8.34 -23.15
CA PRO A 7 -19.86 7.98 -22.34
C PRO A 7 -19.97 6.48 -22.06
N ILE A 8 -19.10 5.69 -22.70
CA ILE A 8 -18.97 4.28 -22.39
C ILE A 8 -18.53 4.22 -20.94
N ASP A 9 -19.32 3.55 -20.10
CA ASP A 9 -19.17 3.41 -18.66
C ASP A 9 -17.91 2.63 -18.27
N ILE A 10 -16.71 3.17 -18.54
CA ILE A 10 -15.49 2.76 -17.83
C ILE A 10 -15.67 3.02 -16.31
N THR A 11 -16.52 3.99 -15.98
CA THR A 11 -16.97 4.31 -14.63
C THR A 11 -17.72 3.18 -13.90
N ALA A 12 -18.29 2.20 -14.61
CA ALA A 12 -18.99 1.09 -13.96
C ALA A 12 -18.02 0.08 -13.35
N GLU A 13 -16.97 -0.31 -14.10
CA GLU A 13 -15.95 -1.24 -13.62
C GLU A 13 -15.11 -0.64 -12.50
N GLU A 14 -14.71 0.64 -12.62
CA GLU A 14 -14.00 1.33 -11.54
C GLU A 14 -14.85 1.41 -10.27
N LYS A 15 -16.15 1.66 -10.39
CA LYS A 15 -17.08 1.67 -9.24
C LYS A 15 -17.26 0.29 -8.61
N GLU A 16 -17.26 -0.77 -9.40
CA GLU A 16 -17.35 -2.14 -8.88
C GLU A 16 -16.11 -2.51 -8.06
N VAL A 17 -14.91 -2.16 -8.54
CA VAL A 17 -13.67 -2.33 -7.78
C VAL A 17 -13.65 -1.44 -6.53
N LEU A 18 -14.12 -0.18 -6.64
CA LEU A 18 -14.26 0.74 -5.51
C LEU A 18 -15.36 0.35 -4.51
N ALA A 19 -16.32 -0.47 -4.95
CA ALA A 19 -17.36 -1.03 -4.08
C ALA A 19 -16.83 -2.17 -3.22
N ILE A 20 -15.85 -2.94 -3.73
CA ILE A 20 -15.20 -4.03 -3.00
C ILE A 20 -14.06 -3.52 -2.11
N LEU A 21 -13.30 -2.51 -2.57
CA LEU A 21 -12.17 -1.92 -1.85
C LEU A 21 -12.29 -0.40 -1.79
N SER A 22 -12.14 0.19 -0.61
CA SER A 22 -12.12 1.65 -0.50
C SER A 22 -10.93 2.23 -1.25
N LYS A 23 -11.09 3.45 -1.79
CA LYS A 23 -10.02 4.17 -2.52
C LYS A 23 -8.67 4.15 -1.79
N ARG A 24 -8.69 4.26 -0.45
CA ARG A 24 -7.48 4.21 0.37
C ARG A 24 -6.84 2.82 0.39
N GLN A 25 -7.64 1.77 0.55
CA GLN A 25 -7.16 0.39 0.55
C GLN A 25 -6.51 0.06 -0.79
N PHE A 26 -7.14 0.48 -1.90
CA PHE A 26 -6.59 0.33 -3.24
C PHE A 26 -5.23 1.05 -3.39
N MET A 27 -5.14 2.31 -2.95
CA MET A 27 -3.89 3.08 -3.03
C MET A 27 -2.74 2.51 -2.18
N ILE A 28 -3.03 1.69 -1.16
CA ILE A 28 -1.99 1.04 -0.34
C ILE A 28 -1.65 -0.35 -0.92
N LEU A 29 -2.65 -1.14 -1.28
CA LEU A 29 -2.47 -2.52 -1.72
C LEU A 29 -1.85 -2.63 -3.11
N VAL A 30 -2.24 -1.78 -4.07
CA VAL A 30 -1.75 -1.88 -5.45
C VAL A 30 -0.24 -1.59 -5.53
N PRO A 31 0.29 -0.49 -4.94
CA PRO A 31 1.73 -0.28 -4.94
C PRO A 31 2.49 -1.38 -4.18
N ALA A 32 1.95 -1.87 -3.06
CA ALA A 32 2.56 -2.97 -2.31
C ALA A 32 2.64 -4.24 -3.16
N PHE A 33 1.59 -4.57 -3.90
CA PHE A 33 1.56 -5.69 -4.83
C PHE A 33 2.58 -5.50 -5.96
N LEU A 34 2.62 -4.34 -6.60
CA LEU A 34 3.55 -4.05 -7.69
C LEU A 34 5.02 -4.14 -7.24
N VAL A 35 5.34 -3.61 -6.05
CA VAL A 35 6.68 -3.71 -5.46
C VAL A 35 7.04 -5.17 -5.16
N SER A 36 6.12 -5.92 -4.58
CA SER A 36 6.32 -7.32 -4.23
C SER A 36 6.51 -8.19 -5.48
N PHE A 37 5.66 -8.00 -6.49
CA PHE A 37 5.77 -8.66 -7.78
C PHE A 37 7.06 -8.30 -8.49
N GLY A 38 7.41 -7.01 -8.51
CA GLY A 38 8.63 -6.53 -9.13
C GLY A 38 9.89 -7.12 -8.48
N PHE A 39 9.90 -7.25 -7.15
CA PHE A 39 10.99 -7.90 -6.42
C PHE A 39 11.15 -9.37 -6.82
N VAL A 40 10.05 -10.11 -6.92
CA VAL A 40 10.09 -11.54 -7.27
C VAL A 40 10.54 -11.75 -8.72
N VAL A 41 10.04 -10.94 -9.65
CA VAL A 41 10.26 -11.14 -11.09
C VAL A 41 11.57 -10.53 -11.57
N PHE A 42 11.83 -9.26 -11.24
CA PHE A 42 12.90 -8.48 -11.87
C PHE A 42 14.20 -8.44 -11.09
N ILE A 43 14.24 -8.89 -9.84
CA ILE A 43 15.46 -8.85 -9.02
C ILE A 43 16.12 -10.22 -9.01
N PRO A 44 17.20 -10.43 -9.82
CA PRO A 44 18.06 -11.58 -9.67
C PRO A 44 18.99 -11.39 -8.47
N LEU A 45 19.22 -12.46 -7.71
CA LEU A 45 20.12 -12.48 -6.57
C LEU A 45 21.24 -13.50 -6.83
N PRO A 46 22.21 -13.19 -7.72
CA PRO A 46 23.18 -14.17 -8.21
C PRO A 46 24.26 -14.54 -7.18
N PHE A 47 24.46 -13.72 -6.14
CA PHE A 47 25.53 -13.91 -5.14
C PHE A 47 25.07 -14.66 -3.89
N LEU A 48 23.82 -15.10 -3.82
CA LEU A 48 23.26 -15.76 -2.65
C LEU A 48 23.04 -17.25 -2.90
N PRO A 49 23.21 -18.10 -1.87
CA PRO A 49 22.82 -19.50 -1.93
C PRO A 49 21.36 -19.66 -2.32
N THR A 50 21.04 -20.66 -3.15
CA THR A 50 19.69 -20.88 -3.70
C THR A 50 18.60 -20.93 -2.62
N GLY A 51 18.89 -21.57 -1.47
CA GLY A 51 17.95 -21.62 -0.35
C GLY A 51 17.62 -20.23 0.19
N ILE A 52 18.63 -19.37 0.37
CA ILE A 52 18.46 -17.99 0.86
C ILE A 52 17.68 -17.15 -0.16
N VAL A 53 17.97 -17.30 -1.45
CA VAL A 53 17.25 -16.61 -2.53
C VAL A 53 15.76 -16.94 -2.49
N ILE A 54 15.42 -18.22 -2.39
CA ILE A 54 14.02 -18.67 -2.30
C ILE A 54 13.35 -18.10 -1.05
N THR A 55 14.01 -18.20 0.11
CA THR A 55 13.47 -17.67 1.36
C THR A 55 13.22 -16.17 1.28
N MET A 56 14.13 -15.38 0.72
CA MET A 56 13.94 -13.93 0.57
C MET A 56 12.84 -13.59 -0.44
N LYS A 57 12.75 -14.31 -1.57
CA LYS A 57 11.68 -14.11 -2.56
C LYS A 57 10.30 -14.48 -2.03
N ILE A 58 10.20 -15.28 -0.97
CA ILE A 58 8.93 -15.60 -0.31
C ILE A 58 8.66 -14.63 0.85
N LEU A 59 9.63 -14.44 1.75
CA LEU A 59 9.45 -13.62 2.95
C LEU A 59 9.22 -12.14 2.61
N PHE A 60 9.93 -11.60 1.62
CA PHE A 60 9.80 -10.18 1.29
C PHE A 60 8.37 -9.84 0.84
N PRO A 61 7.78 -10.49 -0.20
CA PRO A 61 6.38 -10.28 -0.58
C PRO A 61 5.38 -10.53 0.54
N LEU A 62 5.66 -11.52 1.39
CA LEU A 62 4.76 -11.88 2.48
C LEU A 62 4.72 -10.77 3.53
N ILE A 63 5.87 -10.24 3.94
CA ILE A 63 5.96 -9.13 4.90
C ILE A 63 5.38 -7.84 4.33
N THR A 64 5.67 -7.52 3.07
CA THR A 64 5.14 -6.31 2.41
C THR A 64 3.62 -6.37 2.26
N MET A 65 3.05 -7.52 1.89
CA MET A 65 1.60 -7.66 1.76
C MET A 65 0.90 -7.68 3.11
N ILE A 66 1.46 -8.35 4.12
CA ILE A 66 0.90 -8.31 5.49
C ILE A 66 0.90 -6.88 6.02
N SER A 67 2.01 -6.16 5.90
CA SER A 67 2.09 -4.77 6.37
C SER A 67 1.13 -3.85 5.61
N ALA A 68 0.99 -4.02 4.29
CA ALA A 68 0.01 -3.28 3.48
C ALA A 68 -1.44 -3.57 3.92
N CYS A 69 -1.78 -4.83 4.18
CA CYS A 69 -3.09 -5.20 4.72
C CYS A 69 -3.35 -4.57 6.09
N LEU A 70 -2.37 -4.57 6.99
CA LEU A 70 -2.50 -3.93 8.29
C LEU A 70 -2.76 -2.42 8.14
N LEU A 71 -2.01 -1.73 7.28
CA LEU A 71 -2.20 -0.29 7.01
C LEU A 71 -3.54 0.05 6.35
N ALA A 72 -4.07 -0.86 5.53
CA ALA A 72 -5.28 -0.66 4.76
C ALA A 72 -6.55 -0.94 5.56
N PHE A 73 -6.55 -2.01 6.36
CA PHE A 73 -7.76 -2.56 7.01
C PHE A 73 -7.81 -2.37 8.52
N VAL A 74 -6.68 -2.20 9.22
CA VAL A 74 -6.72 -2.03 10.68
C VAL A 74 -7.19 -0.63 11.02
N HIS A 75 -8.30 -0.58 11.75
CA HIS A 75 -8.82 0.62 12.39
C HIS A 75 -8.48 0.56 13.89
N LEU A 76 -8.00 1.66 14.45
CA LEU A 76 -7.68 1.79 15.87
C LEU A 76 -8.84 2.49 16.56
N ASP A 77 -9.75 1.72 17.17
CA ASP A 77 -10.95 2.24 17.83
C ASP A 77 -10.62 3.28 18.92
N LYS A 78 -9.50 3.11 19.63
CA LYS A 78 -9.03 4.05 20.66
C LYS A 78 -8.77 5.47 20.13
N TYR A 79 -8.43 5.60 18.86
CA TYR A 79 -8.07 6.87 18.23
C TYR A 79 -9.03 7.28 17.11
N GLU A 80 -10.07 6.47 16.85
CA GLU A 80 -11.01 6.61 15.72
C GLU A 80 -10.30 6.85 14.38
N GLN A 81 -9.11 6.26 14.21
CA GLN A 81 -8.23 6.49 13.07
C GLN A 81 -7.79 5.17 12.46
N SER A 82 -7.61 5.18 11.13
CA SER A 82 -6.95 4.07 10.46
C SER A 82 -5.47 4.01 10.82
N PHE A 83 -4.91 2.80 10.85
CA PHE A 83 -3.52 2.58 11.27
C PHE A 83 -2.52 3.39 10.43
N SER A 84 -2.79 3.56 9.14
CA SER A 84 -2.03 4.45 8.24
C SER A 84 -2.00 5.90 8.72
N ASP A 85 -3.14 6.47 9.08
CA ASP A 85 -3.25 7.86 9.55
C ASP A 85 -2.60 8.06 10.92
N PHE A 86 -2.73 7.06 11.80
CA PHE A 86 -2.09 7.06 13.11
C PHE A 86 -0.56 7.11 13.00
N LEU A 87 0.04 6.31 12.11
CA LEU A 87 1.49 6.31 11.90
C LEU A 87 1.99 7.65 11.34
N VAL A 88 1.27 8.24 10.39
CA VAL A 88 1.61 9.57 9.85
C VAL A 88 1.54 10.63 10.94
N THR A 89 0.53 10.57 11.80
CA THR A 89 0.34 11.50 12.91
C THR A 89 1.47 11.37 13.94
N GLN A 90 1.81 10.15 14.33
CA GLN A 90 2.94 9.86 15.22
C GLN A 90 4.28 10.33 14.65
N TYR A 91 4.51 10.11 13.35
CA TYR A 91 5.73 10.57 12.68
C TYR A 91 5.84 12.09 12.68
N LYS A 92 4.75 12.80 12.29
CA LYS A 92 4.69 14.27 12.32
C LYS A 92 4.90 14.82 13.72
N PHE A 93 4.29 14.19 14.74
CA PHE A 93 4.44 14.58 16.14
C PHE A 93 5.89 14.49 16.61
N LYS A 94 6.57 13.36 16.39
CA LYS A 94 8.00 13.18 16.73
C LYS A 94 8.93 14.14 16.00
N ARG A 95 8.62 14.47 14.74
CA ARG A 95 9.37 15.48 13.98
C ARG A 95 9.19 16.88 14.55
N SER A 96 7.96 17.25 14.90
CA SER A 96 7.62 18.58 15.44
C SER A 96 8.30 18.85 16.79
N GLN A 97 8.40 17.84 17.66
CA GLN A 97 9.07 17.96 18.97
C GLN A 97 10.56 18.37 18.87
N LYS A 98 11.22 18.06 17.75
CA LYS A 98 12.64 18.40 17.54
C LYS A 98 12.89 19.87 17.17
N VAL A 99 11.84 20.64 16.91
CA VAL A 99 11.95 22.05 16.49
C VAL A 99 11.93 23.00 17.71
N PHE A 100 11.51 22.54 18.89
CA PHE A 100 11.34 23.39 20.08
C PHE A 100 12.55 23.49 21.02
N TYR A 101 13.70 22.91 20.66
CA TYR A 101 14.93 23.05 21.45
C TYR A 101 15.95 23.86 20.66
N TYR A 102 15.95 25.19 20.83
CA TYR A 102 17.08 26.12 20.74
C TYR A 102 16.53 27.55 20.89
N TRP A 103 16.31 27.96 22.14
CA TRP A 103 16.34 29.35 22.58
C TRP A 103 17.57 29.52 23.45
#